data_AF-A0A2K8GKN6-F1
#
_entry.id   AF-A0A2K8GKN6-F1
#
_cell.length_a   1.000
_cell.length_b   1.000
_cell.length_c   1.000
_cell.angle_alpha   90.00
_cell.angle_beta   90.00
_cell.angle_gamma   90.00
#
_symmetry.space_group_name_H-M   'P 1'
#
loop_
_entity.id
_entity.type
_entity.pdbx_description
1 polymer ?
#
loop_
_entity_poly.entity_id
_entity_poly.type
_entity_poly.pdbx_seq_one_letter_code
_entity_poly.pdbx_strand_id
1 'polypeptide(L)'
;MYGVVAIFAFLAVAWSDTPSDPSRVYCSFTPDSIYACLHNPKVIKHDVSVKCDKSTSECDRMNCIFRESGWLDGSNVDKQKVSAYFDQFAKDQPEWSTAVQHLKTDCLNKDLPAQGVILNCPAYDIVHCALTAFIKNASPSQWSTAEQCAYSRSYASACPVCPSSCFAPQVPIGSCNACYLPPRTPQS
;
A
#
# COMPACT_ATOMS: atom_id res chain seq x y z
N MET A 1 38.41 -66.59 -17.20
CA MET A 1 38.02 -65.56 -16.21
C MET A 1 37.66 -64.31 -16.99
N TYR A 2 36.36 -64.02 -17.14
CA TYR A 2 35.86 -62.81 -17.82
C TYR A 2 35.44 -61.81 -16.74
N GLY A 3 36.09 -60.65 -16.69
CA GLY A 3 35.74 -59.58 -15.76
C GLY A 3 34.62 -58.72 -16.33
N VAL A 4 33.49 -58.66 -15.62
CA VAL A 4 32.36 -57.77 -15.94
C VAL A 4 32.64 -56.40 -15.35
N VAL A 5 32.76 -55.37 -16.19
CA VAL A 5 32.85 -53.97 -15.77
C VAL A 5 31.44 -53.38 -15.77
N ALA A 6 30.91 -53.10 -14.57
CA ALA A 6 29.63 -52.42 -14.40
C ALA A 6 29.85 -50.90 -14.45
N ILE A 7 29.35 -50.24 -15.51
CA ILE A 7 29.36 -48.79 -15.66
C ILE A 7 28.06 -48.25 -15.04
N PHE A 8 28.17 -47.64 -13.85
CA PHE A 8 27.06 -46.91 -13.23
C PHE A 8 26.93 -45.53 -13.88
N ALA A 9 25.95 -45.37 -14.78
CA ALA A 9 25.58 -44.08 -15.32
C ALA A 9 24.80 -43.27 -14.26
N PHE A 10 25.46 -42.28 -13.66
CA PHE A 10 24.80 -41.25 -12.86
C PHE A 10 23.97 -40.36 -13.78
N LEU A 11 22.66 -40.58 -13.83
CA LEU A 11 21.72 -39.63 -14.41
C LEU A 11 21.59 -38.44 -13.44
N ALA A 12 22.32 -37.36 -13.74
CA ALA A 12 22.10 -36.08 -13.09
C ALA A 12 20.72 -35.56 -13.51
N VAL A 13 19.75 -35.64 -12.60
CA VAL A 13 18.45 -34.99 -12.76
C VAL A 13 18.71 -33.49 -12.63
N ALA A 14 18.82 -32.80 -13.77
CA ALA A 14 18.83 -31.35 -13.79
C ALA A 14 17.43 -30.88 -13.39
N TRP A 15 17.33 -30.29 -12.21
CA TRP A 15 16.16 -29.49 -11.83
C TRP A 15 16.21 -28.29 -12.76
N SER A 16 15.40 -28.30 -13.82
CA SER A 16 15.19 -27.10 -14.60
C SER A 16 14.43 -26.13 -13.72
N ASP A 17 15.16 -25.20 -13.08
CA ASP A 17 14.56 -23.96 -12.60
C ASP A 17 13.96 -23.27 -13.83
N THR A 18 12.68 -23.50 -14.06
CA THR A 18 11.93 -22.74 -15.06
C THR A 18 12.12 -21.27 -14.72
N PRO A 19 12.66 -20.45 -15.64
CA PRO A 19 12.78 -19.02 -15.39
C PRO A 19 11.39 -18.49 -15.05
N SER A 20 11.20 -18.00 -13.83
CA SER A 20 9.98 -17.28 -13.47
C SER A 20 9.88 -16.11 -14.44
N ASP A 21 8.78 -16.06 -15.20
CA ASP A 21 8.52 -14.99 -16.15
C ASP A 21 8.63 -13.63 -15.41
N PRO A 22 9.62 -12.78 -15.76
CA PRO A 22 9.85 -11.51 -15.08
C PRO A 22 8.67 -10.52 -15.24
N SER A 23 7.68 -10.84 -16.08
CA SER A 23 6.49 -10.01 -16.30
C SER A 23 5.37 -10.21 -15.26
N ARG A 24 5.41 -11.28 -14.43
CA ARG A 24 4.32 -11.56 -13.49
C ARG A 24 4.64 -10.99 -12.09
N VAL A 25 4.07 -9.82 -11.80
CA VAL A 25 4.07 -9.26 -10.44
C VAL A 25 3.03 -9.99 -9.59
N TYR A 26 3.46 -10.51 -8.44
CA TYR A 26 2.56 -11.18 -7.50
C TYR A 26 1.98 -10.20 -6.50
N CYS A 27 0.66 -10.09 -6.48
CA CYS A 27 -0.03 -9.16 -5.58
C CYS A 27 -0.35 -9.86 -4.25
N SER A 28 0.67 -9.96 -3.42
CA SER A 28 0.57 -10.36 -2.01
C SER A 28 0.57 -9.13 -1.10
N PHE A 29 1.11 -9.25 0.11
CA PHE A 29 1.31 -8.14 1.04
C PHE A 29 2.03 -6.96 0.36
N THR A 30 1.58 -5.75 0.67
CA THR A 30 2.30 -4.53 0.28
C THR A 30 3.72 -4.63 0.84
N PRO A 31 4.78 -4.58 0.00
CA PRO A 31 6.14 -4.74 0.50
C PRO A 31 6.54 -3.55 1.38
N ASP A 32 7.05 -3.78 2.57
CA ASP A 32 7.46 -2.71 3.49
C ASP A 32 8.51 -1.76 2.87
N SER A 33 9.35 -2.30 1.98
CA SER A 33 10.33 -1.51 1.23
C SER A 33 9.68 -0.43 0.37
N ILE A 34 8.38 -0.52 0.03
CA ILE A 34 7.67 0.52 -0.73
C ILE A 34 7.78 1.89 -0.06
N TYR A 35 7.76 1.96 1.27
CA TYR A 35 7.82 3.22 2.01
C TYR A 35 9.21 3.84 2.05
N ALA A 36 10.27 3.02 1.99
CA ALA A 36 11.64 3.50 1.90
C ALA A 36 12.06 3.81 0.44
N CYS A 37 11.49 3.08 -0.52
CA CYS A 37 11.75 3.22 -1.94
C CYS A 37 10.98 4.36 -2.58
N LEU A 38 9.79 4.67 -2.07
CA LEU A 38 9.06 5.87 -2.40
C LEU A 38 9.63 6.99 -1.52
N HIS A 39 10.07 8.10 -2.11
CA HIS A 39 10.44 9.31 -1.35
C HIS A 39 9.17 10.01 -0.82
N ASN A 40 8.34 9.26 -0.09
CA ASN A 40 6.99 9.65 0.26
C ASN A 40 7.04 10.84 1.22
N PRO A 41 6.31 11.92 0.93
CA PRO A 41 6.31 13.09 1.78
C PRO A 41 5.58 12.80 3.08
N LYS A 42 5.98 13.52 4.13
CA LYS A 42 5.29 13.47 5.42
C LYS A 42 4.00 14.29 5.33
N VAL A 43 2.90 13.61 5.05
CA VAL A 43 1.55 14.21 5.00
C VAL A 43 1.06 14.57 6.41
N ILE A 44 1.20 13.69 7.39
CA ILE A 44 0.79 13.99 8.77
C ILE A 44 1.95 14.73 9.46
N LYS A 45 1.66 15.90 10.04
CA LYS A 45 2.65 16.66 10.78
C LYS A 45 3.14 15.86 12.00
N HIS A 46 4.44 15.93 12.26
CA HIS A 46 5.08 15.14 13.31
C HIS A 46 4.51 15.45 14.71
N ASP A 47 4.27 16.72 15.02
CA ASP A 47 3.69 17.16 16.29
C ASP A 47 2.28 16.60 16.51
N VAL A 48 1.47 16.49 15.45
CA VAL A 48 0.16 15.83 15.49
C VAL A 48 0.30 14.34 15.73
N SER A 49 1.21 13.66 15.00
CA SER A 49 1.44 12.22 15.17
C SER A 49 1.80 11.88 16.62
N VAL A 50 2.76 12.60 17.21
CA VAL A 50 3.24 12.35 18.58
C VAL A 50 2.13 12.47 19.63
N LYS A 51 1.21 13.42 19.46
CA LYS A 51 0.07 13.57 20.37
C LYS A 51 -0.88 12.37 20.33
N CYS A 52 -0.94 11.68 19.20
CA CYS A 52 -1.90 10.60 18.95
C CYS A 52 -1.30 9.20 19.14
N ASP A 53 -0.02 9.07 19.49
CA ASP A 53 0.68 7.79 19.65
C ASP A 53 0.15 6.95 20.83
N LYS A 54 -0.60 7.54 21.78
CA LYS A 54 -1.18 6.83 22.94
C LYS A 54 -2.57 6.23 22.68
N SER A 55 -3.01 6.21 21.43
CA SER A 55 -4.36 5.73 21.08
C SER A 55 -4.50 4.22 21.28
N THR A 56 -5.69 3.80 21.71
CA THR A 56 -6.02 2.41 22.06
C THR A 56 -6.28 1.51 20.85
N SER A 57 -6.60 2.10 19.71
CA SER A 57 -6.79 1.41 18.44
C SER A 57 -6.31 2.29 17.29
N GLU A 58 -6.13 1.68 16.11
CA GLU A 58 -5.75 2.44 14.91
C GLU A 58 -6.86 3.41 14.48
N CYS A 59 -8.15 3.06 14.68
CA CYS A 59 -9.23 4.02 14.42
C CYS A 59 -9.19 5.22 15.37
N ASP A 60 -8.96 4.97 16.66
CA ASP A 60 -8.79 6.05 17.66
C ASP A 60 -7.61 6.96 17.30
N ARG A 61 -6.52 6.35 16.81
CA ARG A 61 -5.33 7.07 16.35
C ARG A 61 -5.64 7.97 15.16
N MET A 62 -6.33 7.45 14.15
CA MET A 62 -6.72 8.24 12.98
C MET A 62 -7.71 9.35 13.33
N ASN A 63 -8.69 9.07 14.20
CA ASN A 63 -9.61 10.10 14.70
C ASN A 63 -8.88 11.18 15.52
N CYS A 64 -7.90 10.80 16.34
CA CYS A 64 -7.06 11.77 17.04
C CYS A 64 -6.31 12.67 16.06
N ILE A 65 -5.68 12.10 15.03
CA ILE A 65 -4.95 12.87 14.01
C ILE A 65 -5.89 13.84 13.30
N PHE A 66 -7.07 13.39 12.90
CA PHE A 66 -8.03 14.25 12.20
C PHE A 66 -8.54 15.38 13.11
N ARG A 67 -8.78 15.08 14.39
CA ARG A 67 -9.18 16.09 15.39
C ARG A 67 -8.09 17.15 15.59
N GLU A 68 -6.85 16.73 15.82
CA GLU A 68 -5.71 17.64 16.04
C GLU A 68 -5.35 18.44 14.79
N SER A 69 -5.61 17.89 13.60
CA SER A 69 -5.49 18.59 12.32
C SER A 69 -6.67 19.51 11.99
N GLY A 70 -7.73 19.52 12.82
CA GLY A 70 -8.94 20.31 12.59
C GLY A 70 -9.82 19.80 11.44
N TRP A 71 -9.65 18.54 11.02
CA TRP A 71 -10.35 17.89 9.91
C TRP A 71 -11.65 17.19 10.33
N LEU A 72 -12.11 17.38 11.56
CA LEU A 72 -13.40 16.91 12.02
C LEU A 72 -14.40 18.06 12.14
N ASP A 73 -15.65 17.78 11.80
CA ASP A 73 -16.84 18.53 12.19
C ASP A 73 -17.69 17.64 13.11
N GLY A 74 -17.59 17.88 14.41
CA GLY A 74 -18.07 16.95 15.42
C GLY A 74 -17.36 15.60 15.33
N SER A 75 -18.10 14.53 15.01
CA SER A 75 -17.58 13.18 14.78
C SER A 75 -17.35 12.85 13.31
N ASN A 76 -17.72 13.75 12.39
CA ASN A 76 -17.64 13.51 10.96
C ASN A 76 -16.37 14.11 10.37
N VAL A 77 -15.84 13.52 9.31
CA VAL A 77 -14.70 14.12 8.60
C VAL A 77 -15.17 15.28 7.73
N ASP A 78 -14.56 16.44 7.93
CA ASP A 78 -14.71 17.60 7.07
C ASP A 78 -13.80 17.46 5.84
N LYS A 79 -14.33 16.81 4.79
CA LYS A 79 -13.59 16.54 3.55
C LYS A 79 -13.14 17.82 2.84
N GLN A 80 -13.81 18.97 3.07
CA GLN A 80 -13.41 20.25 2.49
C GLN A 80 -12.13 20.77 3.14
N LYS A 81 -12.00 20.67 4.47
CA LYS A 81 -10.75 21.02 5.17
C LYS A 81 -9.60 20.08 4.80
N VAL A 82 -9.86 18.79 4.66
CA VAL A 82 -8.84 17.83 4.18
C VAL A 82 -8.40 18.20 2.76
N SER A 83 -9.36 18.49 1.87
CA SER A 83 -9.09 18.96 0.50
C SER A 83 -8.23 20.23 0.49
N ALA A 84 -8.59 21.23 1.29
CA ALA A 84 -7.85 22.49 1.38
C ALA A 84 -6.42 22.30 1.93
N TYR A 85 -6.24 21.39 2.89
CA TYR A 85 -4.91 21.00 3.36
C TYR A 85 -4.07 20.43 2.20
N PHE A 86 -4.63 19.51 1.41
CA PHE A 86 -3.91 18.94 0.28
C PHE A 86 -3.67 19.93 -0.86
N ASP A 87 -4.54 20.93 -1.04
CA ASP A 87 -4.30 22.04 -1.97
C ASP A 87 -3.07 22.86 -1.57
N GLN A 88 -2.88 23.11 -0.27
CA GLN A 88 -1.67 23.76 0.21
C GLN A 88 -0.46 22.83 0.07
N PHE A 89 -0.62 21.56 0.43
CA PHE A 89 0.43 20.56 0.30
C PHE A 89 0.97 20.45 -1.15
N ALA A 90 0.10 20.46 -2.15
CA ALA A 90 0.51 20.44 -3.56
C ALA A 90 1.25 21.73 -3.99
N LYS A 91 0.98 22.87 -3.37
CA LYS A 91 1.77 24.10 -3.60
C LYS A 91 3.16 23.99 -2.98
N ASP A 92 3.24 23.38 -1.80
CA ASP A 92 4.50 23.24 -1.05
C ASP A 92 5.37 22.09 -1.58
N GLN A 93 4.76 21.10 -2.23
CA GLN A 93 5.40 19.91 -2.82
C GLN A 93 4.87 19.65 -4.24
N PRO A 94 5.19 20.52 -5.23
CA PRO A 94 4.59 20.49 -6.56
C PRO A 94 4.71 19.17 -7.31
N GLU A 95 5.78 18.41 -7.06
CA GLU A 95 6.01 17.09 -7.65
C GLU A 95 4.93 16.06 -7.28
N TRP A 96 4.20 16.29 -6.18
CA TRP A 96 3.09 15.43 -5.73
C TRP A 96 1.70 15.89 -6.20
N SER A 97 1.62 16.94 -7.02
CA SER A 97 0.33 17.51 -7.45
C SER A 97 -0.60 16.50 -8.11
N THR A 98 -0.07 15.60 -8.95
CA THR A 98 -0.86 14.54 -9.60
C THR A 98 -1.48 13.59 -8.56
N ALA A 99 -0.67 13.12 -7.60
CA ALA A 99 -1.15 12.27 -6.52
C ALA A 99 -2.21 12.97 -5.66
N VAL A 100 -2.01 14.25 -5.36
CA VAL A 100 -2.99 15.08 -4.65
C VAL A 100 -4.30 15.19 -5.43
N GLN A 101 -4.26 15.41 -6.75
CA GLN A 101 -5.46 15.51 -7.56
C GLN A 101 -6.27 14.20 -7.53
N HIS A 102 -5.58 13.05 -7.63
CA HIS A 102 -6.20 11.74 -7.49
C HIS A 102 -6.77 11.52 -6.09
N LEU A 103 -6.04 11.88 -5.03
CA LEU A 103 -6.53 11.81 -3.66
C LEU A 103 -7.83 12.59 -3.50
N LYS A 104 -7.89 13.84 -3.97
CA LYS A 104 -9.10 14.66 -3.86
C LYS A 104 -10.28 14.02 -4.60
N THR A 105 -10.00 13.53 -5.81
CA THR A 105 -11.03 12.94 -6.69
C THR A 105 -11.55 11.61 -6.16
N ASP A 106 -10.66 10.72 -5.75
CA ASP A 106 -10.99 9.33 -5.45
C ASP A 106 -11.33 9.14 -3.97
N CYS A 107 -10.73 9.94 -3.08
CA CYS A 107 -10.85 9.79 -1.63
C CYS A 107 -11.79 10.80 -0.97
N LEU A 108 -11.98 11.99 -1.54
CA LEU A 108 -12.71 13.08 -0.86
C LEU A 108 -14.02 13.49 -1.55
N ASN A 109 -14.15 13.31 -2.87
CA ASN A 109 -15.33 13.77 -3.60
C ASN A 109 -16.59 12.90 -3.40
N LYS A 110 -16.45 11.69 -2.85
CA LYS A 110 -17.56 10.75 -2.62
C LYS A 110 -17.40 10.06 -1.27
N ASP A 111 -18.42 9.32 -0.85
CA ASP A 111 -18.28 8.42 0.28
C ASP A 111 -17.39 7.25 -0.10
N LEU A 112 -16.40 7.02 0.76
CA LEU A 112 -15.44 5.97 0.58
C LEU A 112 -16.02 4.66 1.08
N PRO A 113 -15.92 3.57 0.30
CA PRO A 113 -16.10 2.24 0.86
C PRO A 113 -14.96 1.96 1.85
N ALA A 114 -15.18 0.98 2.74
CA ALA A 114 -14.15 0.53 3.67
C ALA A 114 -12.85 0.18 2.92
N GLN A 115 -11.74 0.77 3.36
CA GLN A 115 -10.41 0.59 2.77
C GLN A 115 -9.60 -0.49 3.49
N GLY A 116 -10.19 -1.19 4.45
CA GLY A 116 -9.56 -2.24 5.22
C GLY A 116 -10.54 -2.92 6.17
N VAL A 117 -10.00 -3.68 7.12
CA VAL A 117 -10.83 -4.41 8.11
C VAL A 117 -11.38 -3.53 9.24
N ILE A 118 -10.89 -2.30 9.36
CA ILE A 118 -11.34 -1.34 10.38
C ILE A 118 -12.57 -0.62 9.83
N LEU A 119 -13.74 -1.23 10.04
CA LEU A 119 -15.01 -0.73 9.54
C LEU A 119 -15.50 0.50 10.32
N ASN A 120 -16.35 1.30 9.68
CA ASN A 120 -16.98 2.50 10.25
C ASN A 120 -15.95 3.51 10.78
N CYS A 121 -14.79 3.61 10.14
CA CYS A 121 -13.73 4.54 10.51
C CYS A 121 -13.33 5.44 9.32
N PRO A 122 -14.10 6.50 9.02
CA PRO A 122 -13.85 7.34 7.85
C PRO A 122 -12.46 7.98 7.82
N ALA A 123 -11.89 8.34 8.98
CA ALA A 123 -10.54 8.87 9.06
C ALA A 123 -9.49 7.84 8.60
N TYR A 124 -9.63 6.58 9.03
CA TYR A 124 -8.78 5.47 8.58
C TYR A 124 -8.94 5.24 7.08
N ASP A 125 -10.17 5.21 6.58
CA ASP A 125 -10.45 4.99 5.16
C ASP A 125 -9.82 6.10 4.29
N ILE A 126 -9.94 7.36 4.71
CA ILE A 126 -9.34 8.48 3.97
C ILE A 126 -7.80 8.40 3.99
N VAL A 127 -7.17 8.06 5.12
CA VAL A 127 -5.71 7.93 5.20
C VAL A 127 -5.20 6.80 4.33
N HIS A 128 -5.87 5.65 4.32
CA HIS A 128 -5.46 4.52 3.48
C HIS A 128 -5.69 4.80 1.98
N CYS A 129 -6.81 5.45 1.63
CA CYS A 129 -7.06 5.89 0.27
C CYS A 129 -6.01 6.92 -0.18
N ALA A 130 -5.65 7.88 0.69
CA ALA A 130 -4.59 8.84 0.43
C ALA A 130 -3.25 8.15 0.17
N LEU A 131 -2.83 7.23 1.04
CA LEU A 131 -1.61 6.45 0.84
C LEU A 131 -1.62 5.72 -0.52
N THR A 132 -2.74 5.12 -0.87
CA THR A 132 -2.92 4.45 -2.17
C THR A 132 -2.77 5.45 -3.32
N ALA A 133 -3.40 6.63 -3.25
CA ALA A 133 -3.28 7.66 -4.27
C ALA A 133 -1.83 8.13 -4.46
N PHE A 134 -1.08 8.31 -3.37
CA PHE A 134 0.34 8.68 -3.41
C PHE A 134 1.22 7.59 -4.05
N ILE A 135 1.03 6.33 -3.67
CA ILE A 135 1.79 5.21 -4.24
C ILE A 135 1.47 5.02 -5.73
N LYS A 136 0.18 4.99 -6.09
CA LYS A 136 -0.26 4.66 -7.46
C LYS A 136 0.02 5.76 -8.47
N ASN A 137 0.13 7.01 -8.02
CA ASN A 137 0.29 8.18 -8.90
C ASN A 137 1.63 8.90 -8.71
N ALA A 138 2.60 8.25 -8.07
CA ALA A 138 3.97 8.73 -8.03
C ALA A 138 4.64 8.60 -9.41
N SER A 139 5.21 9.71 -9.88
CA SER A 139 6.08 9.77 -11.06
C SER A 139 7.39 9.00 -10.82
N PRO A 140 8.10 8.58 -11.90
CA PRO A 140 9.34 7.83 -11.76
C PRO A 140 10.42 8.50 -10.90
N SER A 141 10.50 9.83 -10.88
CA SER A 141 11.48 10.58 -10.09
C SER A 141 11.21 10.56 -8.57
N GLN A 142 10.00 10.19 -8.15
CA GLN A 142 9.66 10.02 -6.73
C GLN A 142 10.06 8.66 -6.19
N TRP A 143 10.42 7.73 -7.07
CA TRP A 143 10.94 6.42 -6.69
C TRP A 143 12.46 6.43 -6.72
N SER A 144 13.08 5.83 -5.70
CA SER A 144 14.48 5.43 -5.77
C SER A 144 14.70 4.51 -6.96
N THR A 145 15.79 4.69 -7.69
CA THR A 145 16.19 3.85 -8.83
C THR A 145 17.02 2.63 -8.42
N ALA A 146 17.32 2.48 -7.13
CA ALA A 146 18.11 1.37 -6.61
C ALA A 146 17.48 0.01 -6.95
N GLU A 147 18.33 -1.01 -7.11
CA GLU A 147 17.92 -2.35 -7.56
C GLU A 147 16.92 -2.99 -6.58
N GLN A 148 17.16 -2.85 -5.28
CA GLN A 148 16.26 -3.34 -4.23
C GLN A 148 14.85 -2.72 -4.27
N CYS A 149 14.67 -1.60 -4.99
CA CYS A 149 13.40 -0.94 -5.16
C CYS A 149 12.65 -1.36 -6.44
N ALA A 150 13.23 -2.23 -7.27
CA ALA A 150 12.60 -2.70 -8.51
C ALA A 150 11.25 -3.37 -8.25
N TYR A 151 11.18 -4.27 -7.26
CA TYR A 151 9.93 -4.94 -6.91
C TYR A 151 8.87 -3.96 -6.41
N SER A 152 9.23 -2.99 -5.56
CA SER A 152 8.27 -2.00 -5.05
C SER A 152 7.67 -1.13 -6.15
N ARG A 153 8.48 -0.73 -7.14
CA ARG A 153 8.00 0.01 -8.33
C ARG A 153 7.04 -0.84 -9.16
N SER A 154 7.38 -2.11 -9.41
CA SER A 154 6.52 -3.04 -10.14
C SER A 154 5.22 -3.38 -9.38
N TYR A 155 5.29 -3.51 -8.05
CA TYR A 155 4.13 -3.70 -7.19
C TYR A 155 3.20 -2.49 -7.26
N ALA A 156 3.74 -1.28 -7.14
CA ALA A 156 2.97 -0.04 -7.19
C ALA A 156 2.20 0.09 -8.52
N SER A 157 2.78 -0.31 -9.66
CA SER A 157 2.07 -0.26 -10.93
C SER A 157 1.00 -1.36 -11.07
N ALA A 158 1.30 -2.60 -10.67
CA ALA A 158 0.48 -3.76 -10.98
C ALA A 158 -0.56 -4.14 -9.91
N CYS A 159 -0.31 -3.82 -8.63
CA CYS A 159 -1.06 -4.37 -7.50
C CYS A 159 -1.87 -3.31 -6.72
N PRO A 160 -2.96 -3.72 -6.04
CA PRO A 160 -3.65 -2.87 -5.07
C PRO A 160 -2.79 -2.69 -3.81
N VAL A 161 -2.86 -1.51 -3.19
CA VAL A 161 -2.20 -1.26 -1.89
C VAL A 161 -3.16 -1.69 -0.78
N CYS A 162 -2.80 -2.77 -0.09
CA CYS A 162 -3.69 -3.43 0.85
C CYS A 162 -3.12 -3.41 2.27
N PRO A 163 -3.92 -3.08 3.30
CA PRO A 163 -3.58 -3.35 4.68
C PRO A 163 -3.26 -4.84 4.85
N SER A 164 -2.24 -5.19 5.64
CA SER A 164 -1.85 -6.59 5.87
C SER A 164 -2.99 -7.42 6.48
N SER A 165 -3.85 -6.80 7.28
CA SER A 165 -5.04 -7.41 7.86
C SER A 165 -6.06 -7.89 6.82
N CYS A 166 -6.02 -7.39 5.59
CA CYS A 166 -6.86 -7.88 4.49
C CYS A 166 -6.50 -9.29 4.00
N PHE A 167 -5.39 -9.86 4.48
CA PHE A 167 -4.97 -11.22 4.17
C PHE A 167 -5.21 -12.19 5.35
N ALA A 168 -5.89 -11.74 6.42
CA ALA A 168 -6.25 -12.61 7.52
C ALA A 168 -7.26 -13.70 7.07
N PRO A 169 -7.31 -14.88 7.73
CA PRO A 169 -8.25 -15.93 7.37
C PRO A 169 -9.72 -15.51 7.46
N GLN A 170 -10.04 -14.54 8.31
CA GLN A 170 -11.38 -13.99 8.46
C GLN A 170 -11.34 -12.48 8.19
N VAL A 171 -11.93 -12.08 7.08
CA VAL A 171 -12.04 -10.68 6.67
C VAL A 171 -13.53 -10.33 6.57
N PRO A 172 -13.96 -9.23 7.18
CA PRO A 172 -15.36 -8.82 7.13
C PRO A 172 -15.89 -8.69 5.69
N ILE A 173 -17.15 -9.07 5.48
CA ILE A 173 -17.83 -8.91 4.18
C ILE A 173 -17.83 -7.43 3.79
N GLY A 174 -17.49 -7.13 2.53
CA GLY A 174 -17.45 -5.77 2.00
C GLY A 174 -16.20 -4.98 2.38
N SER A 175 -15.28 -5.55 3.17
CA SER A 175 -13.95 -4.99 3.42
C SER A 175 -12.92 -5.50 2.41
N CYS A 176 -11.88 -4.72 2.15
CA CYS A 176 -10.72 -5.16 1.36
C CYS A 176 -11.05 -5.65 -0.06
N ASN A 177 -12.18 -5.24 -0.66
CA ASN A 177 -12.68 -5.80 -1.93
C ASN A 177 -11.64 -5.74 -3.07
N ALA A 178 -10.85 -4.66 -3.14
CA ALA A 178 -9.78 -4.51 -4.12
C ALA A 178 -8.63 -5.52 -3.92
N CYS A 179 -8.44 -6.04 -2.72
CA CYS A 179 -7.35 -6.94 -2.32
C CYS A 179 -7.62 -8.42 -2.63
N TYR A 180 -8.83 -8.75 -3.08
CA TYR A 180 -9.25 -10.12 -3.43
C TYR A 180 -9.13 -10.48 -4.90
N LEU A 181 -9.03 -9.47 -5.78
CA LEU A 181 -9.17 -9.64 -7.22
C LEU A 181 -7.89 -10.00 -8.00
N PRO A 182 -6.67 -9.61 -7.58
CA PRO A 182 -5.47 -9.94 -8.35
C PRO A 182 -4.98 -11.39 -8.16
N PRO A 183 -4.17 -11.94 -9.08
CA PRO A 183 -3.56 -13.26 -8.91
C PRO A 183 -2.63 -13.27 -7.68
N ARG A 184 -3.06 -13.99 -6.64
CA ARG A 184 -2.26 -14.24 -5.44
C ARG A 184 -1.25 -15.34 -5.74
N THR A 185 -0.03 -15.25 -5.20
CA THR A 185 0.82 -16.44 -5.08
C THR A 185 0.07 -17.50 -4.27
N PRO A 186 0.09 -18.79 -4.69
CA PRO A 186 -0.38 -19.86 -3.83
C PRO A 186 0.39 -19.79 -2.51
N GLN A 187 -0.32 -19.84 -1.38
CA GLN A 187 0.32 -20.07 -0.09
C GLN A 187 0.90 -21.49 -0.14
N SER A 188 2.23 -21.60 -0.11
CA SER A 188 2.96 -22.87 0.05
C SER A 188 2.80 -23.41 1.46
#